data_AF-A0AAD4HFN3-F1
#
_entry.id   AF-A0AAD4HFN3-F1
#
_cell.length_a   1.000
_cell.length_b   1.000
_cell.length_c   1.000
_cell.angle_alpha   90.00
_cell.angle_beta   90.00
_cell.angle_gamma   90.00
#
_symmetry.space_group_name_H-M   'P 1'
#
loop_
_entity.id
_entity.type
_entity.pdbx_description
1 polymer ?
#
loop_
_entity_poly.entity_id
_entity_poly.type
_entity_poly.pdbx_seq_one_letter_code
_entity_poly.pdbx_strand_id
1 'polypeptide(L)'
;MRKPSLRARAWISDICYALLVLVTGCFFAISCALLLSQAIRTSPVRSWTNDWDAVIIAATYLLVCIISIALCVKRRIAVRRRLQRIAKTHYSIVRKEVPQPVHEYISQEFARSCLVAYESQPCNTVHSGWGRPGTRLSGIRFRRALLDTIAEIDARARLVIPSHPNLKPHARMLHHFRFLLPLLPKDEDGLSELHYYDSAIQLARTVDREPTEEEYQRGMNAVASILQMLWECRSEMLEESRMQTNR
;
A
#
# COMPACT_ATOMS: atom_id res chain seq x y z
N MET A 1 26.81 -18.92 -8.35
CA MET A 1 27.26 -17.64 -7.76
C MET A 1 27.42 -17.79 -6.25
N ARG A 2 28.66 -17.80 -5.74
CA ARG A 2 28.93 -17.92 -4.29
C ARG A 2 28.52 -16.62 -3.58
N LYS A 3 27.50 -16.68 -2.72
CA LYS A 3 27.11 -15.53 -1.88
C LYS A 3 28.25 -15.28 -0.87
N PRO A 4 28.84 -14.07 -0.82
CA PRO A 4 29.89 -13.76 0.15
C PRO A 4 29.31 -13.82 1.56
N SER A 5 30.14 -14.25 2.52
CA SER A 5 29.75 -14.38 3.93
C SER A 5 29.24 -13.05 4.50
N LEU A 6 28.31 -13.11 5.45
CA LEU A 6 27.71 -11.91 6.08
C LEU A 6 28.77 -10.99 6.69
N ARG A 7 29.89 -11.56 7.19
CA ARG A 7 31.04 -10.80 7.68
C ARG A 7 31.71 -10.02 6.55
N ALA A 8 32.00 -10.66 5.42
CA ALA A 8 32.63 -9.97 4.28
C ALA A 8 31.82 -8.77 3.79
N ARG A 9 30.48 -8.89 3.76
CA ARG A 9 29.60 -7.76 3.39
C ARG A 9 29.68 -6.58 4.35
N ALA A 10 29.75 -6.84 5.66
CA ALA A 10 29.90 -5.78 6.66
C ALA A 10 31.26 -5.06 6.57
N TRP A 11 32.34 -5.82 6.36
CA TRP A 11 33.67 -5.24 6.15
C TRP A 11 33.73 -4.38 4.88
N ILE A 12 33.12 -4.83 3.77
CA ILE A 12 33.07 -4.06 2.53
C ILE A 12 32.27 -2.77 2.72
N SER A 13 31.13 -2.81 3.43
CA SER A 13 30.35 -1.60 3.68
C SER A 13 31.08 -0.59 4.57
N ASP A 14 31.80 -1.08 5.59
CA ASP A 14 32.54 -0.20 6.51
C ASP A 14 33.75 0.45 5.83
N ILE A 15 34.50 -0.32 5.02
CA ILE A 15 35.63 0.19 4.23
C ILE A 15 35.15 1.18 3.17
N CYS A 16 34.06 0.85 2.46
CA CYS A 16 33.49 1.73 1.44
C CYS A 16 33.00 3.06 2.05
N TYR A 17 32.33 2.99 3.21
CA TYR A 17 31.90 4.18 3.93
C TYR A 17 33.08 5.05 4.41
N ALA A 18 34.11 4.43 4.98
CA ALA A 18 35.32 5.14 5.41
C ALA A 18 36.03 5.82 4.23
N LEU A 19 36.14 5.13 3.09
CA LEU A 19 36.73 5.67 1.87
C LEU A 19 35.93 6.86 1.33
N LEU A 20 34.59 6.76 1.28
CA LEU A 20 33.73 7.87 0.86
C LEU A 20 33.87 9.10 1.76
N VAL A 21 33.93 8.90 3.08
CA VAL A 21 34.14 9.99 4.04
C VAL A 21 35.52 10.64 3.86
N LEU A 22 36.56 9.84 3.64
CA LEU A 22 37.91 10.35 3.43
C LEU A 22 38.00 11.15 2.13
N VAL A 23 37.47 10.61 1.04
CA VAL A 23 37.46 11.28 -0.27
C VAL A 23 36.70 12.61 -0.20
N THR A 24 35.49 12.61 0.36
CA THR A 24 34.70 13.85 0.51
C THR A 24 35.36 14.88 1.42
N GLY A 25 36.00 14.45 2.52
CA GLY A 25 36.79 15.31 3.38
C GLY A 25 38.00 15.93 2.68
N CYS A 26 38.72 15.16 1.87
CA CYS A 26 39.84 15.64 1.07
C CYS A 26 39.39 16.69 0.04
N PHE A 27 38.31 16.42 -0.70
CA PHE A 27 37.75 17.38 -1.65
C PHE A 27 37.29 18.68 -0.97
N PHE A 28 36.69 18.59 0.22
CA PHE A 28 36.30 19.75 1.00
C PHE A 28 37.51 20.58 1.46
N ALA A 29 38.57 19.95 1.95
CA ALA A 29 39.80 20.62 2.37
C ALA A 29 40.52 21.30 1.20
N ILE A 30 40.61 20.60 0.06
CA ILE A 30 41.20 21.15 -1.18
C ILE A 30 40.39 22.35 -1.67
N SER A 31 39.05 22.24 -1.69
CA SER A 31 38.16 23.34 -2.07
C SER A 31 38.34 24.57 -1.16
N CYS A 32 38.43 24.37 0.15
CA CYS A 32 38.68 25.44 1.12
C CYS A 32 40.04 26.12 0.86
N ALA A 33 41.11 25.34 0.71
CA ALA A 33 42.46 25.87 0.47
C ALA A 33 42.55 26.66 -0.85
N LEU A 34 41.89 26.18 -1.91
CA LEU A 34 41.85 26.86 -3.20
C LEU A 34 41.07 28.17 -3.14
N LEU A 35 39.90 28.20 -2.49
CA LEU A 35 39.11 29.44 -2.37
C LEU A 35 39.79 30.46 -1.46
N LEU A 36 40.42 30.02 -0.37
CA LEU A 36 41.20 30.90 0.50
C LEU A 36 42.41 31.48 -0.27
N SER A 37 43.10 30.63 -1.05
CA SER A 37 44.22 31.05 -1.90
C SER A 37 43.77 31.99 -3.02
N GLN A 38 42.54 31.85 -3.54
CA GLN A 38 41.99 32.77 -4.54
C GLN A 38 41.63 34.10 -3.90
N ALA A 39 40.91 34.11 -2.78
CA ALA A 39 40.52 35.31 -2.05
C ALA A 39 41.71 36.19 -1.67
N ILE A 40 42.83 35.58 -1.23
CA ILE A 40 44.08 36.29 -0.90
C ILE A 40 44.76 36.88 -2.16
N ARG A 41 44.68 36.20 -3.31
CA ARG A 41 45.30 36.65 -4.55
C ARG A 41 44.52 37.76 -5.26
N THR A 42 43.21 37.81 -5.06
CA THR A 42 42.32 38.81 -5.67
C THR A 42 42.16 40.07 -4.80
N SER A 43 42.67 40.09 -3.56
CA SER A 43 42.62 41.27 -2.70
C SER A 43 43.60 42.37 -3.15
N PRO A 44 43.17 43.65 -3.20
CA PRO A 44 43.99 44.77 -3.66
C PRO A 44 45.20 45.10 -2.77
N VAL A 45 45.22 44.66 -1.51
CA VAL A 45 46.31 44.99 -0.55
C VAL A 45 47.22 43.79 -0.26
N ARG A 46 46.92 42.59 -0.78
CA ARG A 46 47.72 41.36 -0.60
C ARG A 46 48.14 41.12 0.86
N SER A 47 47.27 41.49 1.80
CA SER A 47 47.54 41.46 3.24
C SER A 47 46.45 40.70 3.97
N TRP A 48 46.83 39.77 4.84
CA TRP A 48 45.91 38.82 5.50
C TRP A 48 44.95 39.48 6.50
N THR A 49 45.17 40.73 6.87
CA THR A 49 44.59 41.35 8.07
C THR A 49 43.31 42.16 7.83
N ASN A 50 42.89 42.38 6.58
CA ASN A 50 41.72 43.24 6.29
C ASN A 50 40.78 42.72 5.19
N ASP A 51 40.90 41.44 4.81
CA ASP A 51 40.12 40.84 3.73
C ASP A 51 38.84 40.16 4.26
N TRP A 52 37.74 40.91 4.27
CA TRP A 52 36.43 40.42 4.72
C TRP A 52 35.93 39.21 3.93
N ASP A 53 36.24 39.12 2.64
CA ASP A 53 35.88 37.97 1.80
C ASP A 53 36.54 36.67 2.28
N ALA A 54 37.81 36.73 2.69
CA ALA A 54 38.52 35.59 3.25
C ALA A 54 37.92 35.16 4.60
N VAL A 55 37.50 36.11 5.43
CA VAL A 55 36.82 35.86 6.71
C VAL A 55 35.46 35.19 6.50
N ILE A 56 34.65 35.68 5.56
CA ILE A 56 33.32 35.12 5.26
C ILE A 56 33.44 33.70 4.70
N ILE A 57 34.41 33.46 3.80
CA ILE A 57 34.69 32.11 3.27
C ILE A 57 35.10 31.19 4.44
N ALA A 58 36.06 31.60 5.26
CA ALA A 58 36.51 30.79 6.40
C ALA A 58 35.37 30.47 7.38
N ALA A 59 34.51 31.46 7.70
CA ALA A 59 33.37 31.30 8.58
C ALA A 59 32.33 30.32 8.01
N THR A 60 32.04 30.40 6.70
CA THR A 60 31.06 29.53 6.03
C THR A 60 31.54 28.08 6.00
N TYR A 61 32.82 27.83 5.68
CA TYR A 61 33.41 26.50 5.71
C TYR A 61 33.47 25.91 7.13
N LEU A 62 33.75 26.74 8.14
CA LEU A 62 33.73 26.34 9.54
C LEU A 62 32.32 25.94 9.99
N LEU A 63 31.30 26.69 9.60
CA LEU A 63 29.90 26.37 9.87
C LEU A 63 29.50 25.03 9.24
N VAL A 64 29.83 24.82 7.97
CA VAL A 64 29.54 23.55 7.26
C VAL A 64 30.26 22.38 7.93
N CYS A 65 31.51 22.57 8.37
CA CYS A 65 32.26 21.56 9.11
C CYS A 65 31.56 21.17 10.42
N ILE A 66 31.13 22.16 11.22
CA ILE A 66 30.40 21.93 12.48
C ILE A 66 29.09 21.18 12.24
N ILE A 67 28.30 21.61 11.24
CA ILE A 67 27.02 20.97 10.89
C ILE A 67 27.25 19.52 10.43
N SER A 68 28.27 19.29 9.59
CA SER A 68 28.64 17.95 9.12
C SER A 68 29.02 17.02 10.28
N ILE A 69 29.86 17.49 11.20
CA ILE A 69 30.25 16.72 12.40
C ILE A 69 29.02 16.42 13.26
N ALA A 70 28.15 17.40 13.49
CA ALA A 70 26.93 17.22 14.27
C ALA A 70 26.00 16.17 13.65
N LEU A 71 25.82 16.17 12.32
CA LEU A 71 25.03 15.17 11.60
C LEU A 71 25.68 13.78 11.67
N CYS A 72 26.99 13.68 11.52
CA CYS A 72 27.74 12.43 11.65
C CYS A 72 27.62 11.83 13.06
N VAL A 73 27.78 12.66 14.10
CA VAL A 73 27.61 12.24 15.50
C VAL A 73 26.16 11.81 15.77
N LYS A 74 25.17 12.59 15.33
CA LYS A 74 23.74 12.25 15.47
C LYS A 74 23.43 10.91 14.80
N ARG A 75 23.93 10.68 13.59
CA ARG A 75 23.75 9.41 12.86
C ARG A 75 24.44 8.26 13.59
N ARG A 76 25.67 8.44 14.07
CA ARG A 76 26.40 7.41 14.82
C ARG A 76 25.72 7.06 16.14
N ILE A 77 25.22 8.05 16.86
CA ILE A 77 24.43 7.84 18.09
C ILE A 77 23.11 7.14 17.76
N ALA A 78 22.39 7.56 16.71
CA ALA A 78 21.13 6.94 16.32
C ALA A 78 21.31 5.46 15.92
N VAL A 79 22.36 5.15 15.15
CA VAL A 79 22.71 3.77 14.78
C VAL A 79 23.10 2.98 16.02
N ARG A 80 23.93 3.53 16.90
CA ARG A 80 24.31 2.87 18.17
C ARG A 80 23.09 2.61 19.06
N ARG A 81 22.17 3.57 19.18
CA ARG A 81 20.92 3.42 19.93
C ARG A 81 19.99 2.39 19.28
N ARG A 82 19.89 2.33 17.96
CA ARG A 82 19.12 1.30 17.24
C ARG A 82 19.73 -0.08 17.43
N LEU A 83 21.05 -0.21 17.35
CA LEU A 83 21.77 -1.45 17.63
C LEU A 83 21.70 -1.88 19.11
N GLN A 84 21.58 -0.93 20.04
CA GLN A 84 21.33 -1.21 21.46
C GLN A 84 19.88 -1.65 21.73
N ARG A 85 18.92 -1.17 20.92
CA ARG A 85 17.50 -1.51 21.03
C ARG A 85 17.17 -2.86 20.40
N ILE A 86 17.94 -3.30 19.41
CA ILE A 86 18.03 -4.73 19.09
C ILE A 86 18.56 -5.36 20.38
N ALA A 87 17.68 -6.03 21.12
CA ALA A 87 18.09 -6.77 22.31
C ALA A 87 19.36 -7.54 21.92
N LYS A 88 20.44 -7.35 22.65
CA LYS A 88 21.59 -8.24 22.54
C LYS A 88 21.09 -9.58 23.06
N THR A 89 20.46 -10.34 22.18
CA THR A 89 19.47 -11.34 22.56
C THR A 89 20.08 -12.44 23.41
N HIS A 90 21.39 -12.63 23.38
CA HIS A 90 22.12 -13.44 24.34
C HIS A 90 23.44 -12.70 24.68
N TYR A 91 23.45 -11.79 25.66
CA TYR A 91 24.54 -11.93 26.62
C TYR A 91 24.13 -13.18 27.39
N SER A 92 24.62 -14.33 26.92
CA SER A 92 24.43 -15.59 27.62
C SER A 92 24.72 -15.29 29.07
N ILE A 93 23.69 -15.30 29.91
CA ILE A 93 23.87 -15.47 31.34
C ILE A 93 24.83 -16.64 31.39
N VAL A 94 26.08 -16.38 31.72
CA VAL A 94 27.11 -17.41 31.64
C VAL A 94 26.55 -18.50 32.53
N ARG A 95 26.49 -19.74 32.04
CA ARG A 95 25.85 -20.88 32.74
C ARG A 95 26.33 -21.06 34.20
N LYS A 96 27.40 -20.34 34.55
CA LYS A 96 28.09 -20.23 35.83
C LYS A 96 27.58 -19.12 36.78
N GLU A 97 26.84 -18.13 36.30
CA GLU A 97 26.36 -16.97 37.10
C GLU A 97 25.00 -17.21 37.75
N VAL A 98 24.25 -18.20 37.27
CA VAL A 98 22.87 -18.46 37.72
C VAL A 98 22.66 -19.98 37.86
N PRO A 99 21.95 -20.44 38.91
CA PRO A 99 21.62 -21.86 39.06
C PRO A 99 20.95 -22.42 37.80
N GLN A 100 21.34 -23.63 37.42
CA GLN A 100 20.82 -24.33 36.24
C GLN A 100 19.28 -24.31 36.08
N PRO A 101 18.45 -24.54 37.13
CA PRO A 101 17.00 -24.52 36.97
C PRO A 101 16.46 -23.13 36.58
N VAL A 102 17.09 -22.06 37.07
CA VAL A 102 16.68 -20.68 36.74
C VAL A 102 17.09 -20.35 35.30
N HIS A 103 18.26 -20.79 34.86
CA HIS A 103 18.68 -20.63 33.46
C HIS A 103 17.73 -21.38 32.50
N GLU A 104 17.37 -22.62 32.82
CA GLU A 104 16.42 -23.42 32.03
C GLU A 104 15.05 -22.72 31.95
N TYR A 105 14.53 -22.25 33.09
CA TYR A 105 13.26 -21.50 33.13
C TYR A 105 13.28 -20.23 32.27
N ILE A 106 14.33 -19.40 32.40
CA ILE A 106 14.48 -18.18 31.59
C ILE A 106 14.54 -18.51 30.10
N SER A 107 15.29 -19.56 29.72
CA SER A 107 15.41 -19.97 28.32
C SER A 107 14.08 -20.44 27.74
N GLN A 108 13.27 -21.14 28.54
CA GLN A 108 11.96 -21.64 28.14
C GLN A 108 10.95 -20.50 27.97
N GLU A 109 10.86 -19.57 28.92
CA GLU A 109 9.96 -18.42 28.83
C GLU A 109 10.36 -17.46 27.70
N PHE A 110 11.66 -17.32 27.46
CA PHE A 110 12.17 -16.56 26.32
C PHE A 110 11.77 -17.21 24.99
N ALA A 111 11.97 -18.53 24.85
CA ALA A 111 11.57 -19.26 23.65
C ALA A 111 10.04 -19.17 23.42
N ARG A 112 9.25 -19.31 24.48
CA ARG A 112 7.80 -19.13 24.44
C ARG A 112 7.43 -17.71 23.98
N SER A 113 8.08 -16.69 24.53
CA SER A 113 7.84 -15.29 24.15
C SER A 113 8.19 -15.03 22.69
N CYS A 114 9.28 -15.61 22.18
CA CYS A 114 9.65 -15.50 20.77
C CYS A 114 8.63 -16.19 19.85
N LEU A 115 8.11 -17.36 20.25
CA LEU A 115 7.09 -18.09 19.49
C LEU A 115 5.79 -17.30 19.44
N VAL A 116 5.30 -16.80 20.59
CA VAL A 116 4.10 -15.96 20.66
C VAL A 116 4.30 -14.69 19.83
N ALA A 117 5.45 -14.03 19.94
CA ALA A 117 5.75 -12.84 19.15
C ALA A 117 5.75 -13.14 17.64
N TYR A 118 6.27 -14.30 17.22
CA TYR A 118 6.27 -14.74 15.84
C TYR A 118 4.86 -15.04 15.32
N GLU A 119 4.06 -15.80 16.08
CA GLU A 119 2.67 -16.10 15.73
C GLU A 119 1.77 -14.87 15.74
N SER A 120 2.06 -13.89 16.61
CA SER A 120 1.31 -12.63 16.69
C SER A 120 1.61 -11.65 15.55
N GLN A 121 2.58 -11.94 14.68
CA GLN A 121 2.86 -11.07 13.55
C GLN A 121 1.61 -11.00 12.66
N PRO A 122 1.24 -9.81 12.16
CA PRO A 122 0.10 -9.69 11.27
C PRO A 122 0.39 -10.47 9.99
N CYS A 123 -0.20 -11.66 9.87
CA CYS A 123 -0.25 -12.37 8.60
C CYS A 123 -1.23 -11.63 7.68
N ASN A 124 -1.03 -11.77 6.36
CA ASN A 124 -2.03 -11.35 5.37
C ASN A 124 -3.29 -12.21 5.56
N THR A 125 -4.14 -11.84 6.53
CA THR A 125 -5.41 -12.51 6.78
C THR A 125 -6.35 -12.14 5.65
N VAL A 126 -6.44 -13.02 4.67
CA VAL A 126 -7.50 -12.98 3.66
C VAL A 126 -8.79 -13.36 4.37
N HIS A 127 -9.66 -12.38 4.61
CA HIS A 127 -10.99 -12.67 5.13
C HIS A 127 -11.88 -13.11 3.96
N SER A 128 -12.46 -14.30 4.05
CA SER A 128 -13.36 -14.82 3.02
C SER A 128 -14.53 -13.86 2.78
N GLY A 129 -14.86 -13.55 1.53
CA GLY A 129 -15.92 -12.59 1.18
C GLY A 129 -15.52 -11.12 1.16
N TRP A 130 -14.26 -10.80 1.44
CA TRP A 130 -13.72 -9.45 1.34
C TRP A 130 -12.61 -9.39 0.29
N GLY A 131 -12.56 -8.26 -0.42
CA GLY A 131 -11.44 -8.01 -1.32
C GLY A 131 -10.12 -7.83 -0.57
N ARG A 132 -9.05 -8.35 -1.18
CA ARG A 132 -7.72 -8.36 -0.57
C ARG A 132 -7.19 -6.92 -0.38
N PRO A 133 -6.53 -6.63 0.75
CA PRO A 133 -5.94 -5.31 0.97
C PRO A 133 -4.89 -5.01 -0.12
N GLY A 134 -4.95 -3.81 -0.68
CA GLY A 134 -4.06 -3.38 -1.77
C GLY A 134 -4.49 -3.77 -3.18
N THR A 135 -5.61 -4.49 -3.36
CA THR A 135 -6.23 -4.68 -4.68
C THR A 135 -7.34 -3.63 -4.93
N ARG A 136 -7.88 -3.59 -6.15
CA ARG A 136 -9.01 -2.71 -6.50
C ARG A 136 -10.27 -2.98 -5.68
N LEU A 137 -10.40 -4.18 -5.12
CA LEU A 137 -11.55 -4.61 -4.33
C LEU A 137 -11.31 -4.46 -2.82
N SER A 138 -10.20 -3.84 -2.42
CA SER A 138 -9.84 -3.65 -1.01
C SER A 138 -10.95 -2.94 -0.23
N GLY A 139 -11.38 -3.56 0.88
CA GLY A 139 -12.42 -3.01 1.76
C GLY A 139 -13.86 -3.23 1.29
N ILE A 140 -14.07 -3.93 0.17
CA ILE A 140 -15.40 -4.29 -0.31
C ILE A 140 -15.79 -5.65 0.25
N ARG A 141 -16.98 -5.73 0.88
CA ARG A 141 -17.62 -6.99 1.27
C ARG A 141 -18.53 -7.46 0.14
N PHE A 142 -18.14 -8.53 -0.54
CA PHE A 142 -18.77 -9.02 -1.77
C PHE A 142 -20.27 -9.29 -1.63
N ARG A 143 -20.67 -10.00 -0.56
CA ARG A 143 -22.09 -10.31 -0.30
C ARG A 143 -22.95 -9.06 -0.20
N ARG A 144 -22.49 -8.06 0.56
CA ARG A 144 -23.23 -6.81 0.75
C ARG A 144 -23.27 -6.00 -0.53
N ALA A 145 -22.13 -5.84 -1.18
CA ALA A 145 -22.02 -5.10 -2.44
C ALA A 145 -22.95 -5.67 -3.52
N LEU A 146 -23.04 -6.99 -3.68
CA LEU A 146 -23.99 -7.63 -4.59
C LEU A 146 -25.45 -7.34 -4.21
N LEU A 147 -25.81 -7.46 -2.93
CA LEU A 147 -27.19 -7.23 -2.50
C LEU A 147 -27.63 -5.76 -2.65
N ASP A 148 -26.71 -4.82 -2.47
CA ASP A 148 -26.98 -3.39 -2.63
C ASP A 148 -27.33 -3.04 -4.10
N THR A 149 -26.85 -3.81 -5.08
CA THR A 149 -27.17 -3.60 -6.52
C THR A 149 -28.65 -3.80 -6.85
N ILE A 150 -29.41 -4.56 -6.03
CA ILE A 150 -30.82 -4.88 -6.31
C ILE A 150 -31.65 -3.60 -6.34
N ALA A 151 -31.44 -2.72 -5.36
CA ALA A 151 -32.15 -1.45 -5.27
C ALA A 151 -31.78 -0.52 -6.43
N GLU A 152 -30.52 -0.56 -6.88
CA GLU A 152 -30.04 0.26 -8.00
C GLU A 152 -30.69 -0.18 -9.34
N ILE A 153 -30.70 -1.48 -9.64
CA ILE A 153 -31.35 -2.02 -10.84
C ILE A 153 -32.84 -1.72 -10.80
N ASP A 154 -33.51 -1.92 -9.66
CA ASP A 154 -34.94 -1.65 -9.51
C ASP A 154 -35.28 -0.17 -9.75
N ALA A 155 -34.48 0.74 -9.22
CA ALA A 155 -34.64 2.17 -9.44
C ALA A 155 -34.50 2.54 -10.92
N ARG A 156 -33.53 1.97 -11.64
CA ARG A 156 -33.34 2.22 -13.08
C ARG A 156 -34.41 1.56 -13.94
N ALA A 157 -34.83 0.34 -13.61
CA ALA A 157 -35.87 -0.38 -14.33
C ALA A 157 -37.21 0.38 -14.30
N ARG A 158 -37.57 1.00 -13.16
CA ARG A 158 -38.79 1.83 -13.04
C ARG A 158 -38.79 3.06 -13.94
N LEU A 159 -37.62 3.57 -14.35
CA LEU A 159 -37.54 4.71 -15.27
C LEU A 159 -37.89 4.30 -16.70
N VAL A 160 -37.64 3.05 -17.07
CA VAL A 160 -37.97 2.49 -18.39
C VAL A 160 -39.38 1.89 -18.38
N ILE A 161 -39.77 1.24 -17.29
CA ILE A 161 -41.07 0.58 -17.12
C ILE A 161 -41.76 1.16 -15.88
N PRO A 162 -42.57 2.23 -16.02
CA PRO A 162 -43.22 2.87 -14.87
C PRO A 162 -44.20 1.95 -14.11
N SER A 163 -44.75 0.95 -14.78
CA SER A 163 -45.66 -0.06 -14.21
C SER A 163 -44.94 -1.24 -13.53
N HIS A 164 -43.63 -1.14 -13.30
CA HIS A 164 -42.84 -2.20 -12.67
C HIS A 164 -43.32 -2.50 -11.24
N PRO A 165 -43.54 -3.78 -10.87
CA PRO A 165 -44.01 -4.13 -9.53
C PRO A 165 -43.01 -3.76 -8.44
N ASN A 166 -43.50 -3.59 -7.21
CA ASN A 166 -42.63 -3.31 -6.07
C ASN A 166 -41.73 -4.51 -5.71
N LEU A 167 -40.48 -4.21 -5.35
CA LEU A 167 -39.48 -5.20 -4.94
C LEU A 167 -39.95 -5.98 -3.70
N LYS A 168 -39.89 -7.31 -3.79
CA LYS A 168 -40.18 -8.21 -2.67
C LYS A 168 -38.87 -8.76 -2.08
N PRO A 169 -38.67 -8.77 -0.76
CA PRO A 169 -37.41 -9.15 -0.13
C PRO A 169 -36.88 -10.54 -0.52
N HIS A 170 -37.77 -11.52 -0.70
CA HIS A 170 -37.40 -12.92 -0.98
C HIS A 170 -37.75 -13.37 -2.40
N ALA A 171 -38.19 -12.47 -3.28
CA ALA A 171 -38.42 -12.86 -4.67
C ALA A 171 -37.08 -13.13 -5.37
N ARG A 172 -37.10 -14.09 -6.31
CA ARG A 172 -35.99 -14.29 -7.24
C ARG A 172 -35.89 -13.10 -8.18
N MET A 173 -34.66 -12.66 -8.45
CA MET A 173 -34.40 -11.51 -9.32
C MET A 173 -34.83 -11.82 -10.75
N LEU A 174 -34.67 -13.06 -11.19
CA LEU A 174 -35.18 -13.53 -12.48
C LEU A 174 -36.68 -13.28 -12.65
N HIS A 175 -37.48 -13.54 -11.61
CA HIS A 175 -38.93 -13.35 -11.65
C HIS A 175 -39.29 -11.87 -11.59
N HIS A 176 -38.66 -11.14 -10.68
CA HIS A 176 -38.91 -9.71 -10.45
C HIS A 176 -38.63 -8.91 -11.73
N PHE A 177 -37.50 -9.18 -12.38
CA PHE A 177 -37.06 -8.48 -13.59
C PHE A 177 -37.40 -9.24 -14.89
N ARG A 178 -38.41 -10.13 -14.88
CA ARG A 178 -38.76 -10.92 -16.07
C ARG A 178 -39.06 -10.06 -17.30
N PHE A 179 -39.54 -8.84 -17.09
CA PHE A 179 -39.90 -7.90 -18.16
C PHE A 179 -38.66 -7.35 -18.89
N LEU A 180 -37.48 -7.45 -18.28
CA LEU A 180 -36.21 -7.08 -18.91
C LEU A 180 -35.66 -8.22 -19.77
N LEU A 181 -36.11 -9.46 -19.60
CA LEU A 181 -35.59 -10.62 -20.35
C LEU A 181 -35.63 -10.44 -21.87
N PRO A 182 -36.68 -9.86 -22.49
CA PRO A 182 -36.69 -9.65 -23.94
C PRO A 182 -35.67 -8.62 -24.44
N LEU A 183 -35.21 -7.72 -23.56
CA LEU A 183 -34.26 -6.66 -23.90
C LEU A 183 -32.81 -7.13 -23.78
N LEU A 184 -32.57 -8.23 -23.05
CA LEU A 184 -31.22 -8.70 -22.78
C LEU A 184 -30.76 -9.71 -23.84
N PRO A 185 -29.53 -9.59 -24.35
CA PRO A 185 -28.97 -10.58 -25.24
C PRO A 185 -28.88 -11.93 -24.52
N LYS A 186 -28.96 -13.00 -25.32
CA LYS A 186 -28.79 -14.38 -24.86
C LYS A 186 -27.50 -14.94 -25.41
N ASP A 187 -26.78 -15.66 -24.58
CA ASP A 187 -25.59 -16.41 -24.95
C ASP A 187 -25.94 -17.64 -25.80
N GLU A 188 -24.93 -18.36 -26.25
CA GLU A 188 -25.09 -19.62 -27.01
C GLU A 188 -25.92 -20.67 -26.25
N ASP A 189 -25.84 -20.64 -24.91
CA ASP A 189 -26.61 -21.51 -24.02
C ASP A 189 -28.06 -21.03 -23.78
N GLY A 190 -28.47 -19.92 -24.40
CA GLY A 190 -29.78 -19.30 -24.21
C GLY A 190 -29.95 -18.58 -22.87
N LEU A 191 -28.90 -18.48 -22.07
CA LEU A 191 -28.87 -17.73 -20.81
C LEU A 191 -28.64 -16.24 -21.08
N SER A 192 -29.31 -15.40 -20.32
CA SER A 192 -29.11 -13.94 -20.35
C SER A 192 -28.37 -13.46 -19.12
N GLU A 193 -27.87 -12.22 -19.15
CA GLU A 193 -27.22 -11.56 -18.02
C GLU A 193 -28.05 -11.59 -16.73
N LEU A 194 -29.38 -11.57 -16.86
CA LEU A 194 -30.27 -11.68 -15.71
C LEU A 194 -30.18 -13.04 -15.00
N HIS A 195 -29.86 -14.11 -15.73
CA HIS A 195 -29.67 -15.45 -15.14
C HIS A 195 -28.37 -15.50 -14.32
N TYR A 196 -27.27 -14.95 -14.85
CA TYR A 196 -26.02 -14.84 -14.10
C TYR A 196 -26.19 -13.95 -12.86
N TYR A 197 -26.92 -12.84 -12.99
CA TYR A 197 -27.24 -11.98 -11.87
C TYR A 197 -28.10 -12.69 -10.80
N ASP A 198 -29.19 -13.37 -11.19
CA ASP A 198 -30.02 -14.13 -10.24
C ASP A 198 -29.19 -15.19 -9.51
N SER A 199 -28.32 -15.91 -10.22
CA SER A 199 -27.43 -16.91 -9.61
C SER A 199 -26.50 -16.29 -8.55
N ALA A 200 -25.89 -15.13 -8.83
CA ALA A 200 -25.02 -14.44 -7.90
C ALA A 200 -25.78 -13.94 -6.65
N ILE A 201 -27.00 -13.43 -6.82
CA ILE A 201 -27.84 -13.00 -5.70
C ILE A 201 -28.33 -14.19 -4.86
N GLN A 202 -28.68 -15.32 -5.48
CA GLN A 202 -29.04 -16.53 -4.74
C GLN A 202 -27.85 -17.07 -3.93
N LEU A 203 -26.64 -17.06 -4.51
CA LEU A 203 -25.43 -17.40 -3.77
C LEU A 203 -25.23 -16.48 -2.56
N ALA A 204 -25.39 -15.17 -2.74
CA ALA A 204 -25.24 -14.20 -1.66
C ALA A 204 -26.31 -14.32 -0.55
N ARG A 205 -27.54 -14.73 -0.89
CA ARG A 205 -28.66 -14.84 0.06
C ARG A 205 -28.68 -16.16 0.81
N THR A 206 -28.48 -17.27 0.10
CA THR A 206 -28.88 -18.60 0.58
C THR A 206 -27.69 -19.43 1.05
N VAL A 207 -26.49 -19.15 0.55
CA VAL A 207 -25.32 -19.98 0.87
C VAL A 207 -24.61 -19.47 2.13
N ASP A 208 -24.24 -20.41 3.00
CA ASP A 208 -23.52 -20.12 4.26
C ASP A 208 -22.11 -19.61 4.01
N ARG A 209 -21.42 -20.12 2.97
CA ARG A 209 -20.09 -19.65 2.58
C ARG A 209 -20.15 -18.25 1.97
N GLU A 210 -19.13 -17.44 2.24
CA GLU A 210 -19.01 -16.12 1.61
C GLU A 210 -18.63 -16.23 0.12
N PRO A 211 -19.12 -15.34 -0.76
CA PRO A 211 -18.84 -15.38 -2.19
C PRO A 211 -17.34 -15.27 -2.48
N THR A 212 -16.88 -15.95 -3.52
CA THR A 212 -15.51 -15.79 -4.02
C THR A 212 -15.36 -14.49 -4.82
N GLU A 213 -14.13 -14.05 -5.04
CA GLU A 213 -13.83 -12.87 -5.88
C GLU A 213 -14.31 -13.06 -7.32
N GLU A 214 -14.17 -14.28 -7.87
CA GLU A 214 -14.63 -14.61 -9.23
C GLU A 214 -16.17 -14.61 -9.33
N GLU A 215 -16.87 -15.19 -8.35
CA GLU A 215 -18.34 -15.18 -8.29
C GLU A 215 -18.88 -13.75 -8.15
N TYR A 216 -18.24 -12.95 -7.30
CA TYR A 216 -18.53 -11.53 -7.14
C TYR A 216 -18.38 -10.77 -8.46
N GLN A 217 -17.25 -10.98 -9.14
CA GLN A 217 -16.94 -10.26 -10.36
C GLN A 217 -17.87 -10.65 -11.51
N ARG A 218 -18.24 -11.93 -11.62
CA ARG A 218 -19.26 -12.38 -12.58
C ARG A 218 -20.61 -11.71 -12.31
N GLY A 219 -21.04 -11.64 -11.05
CA GLY A 219 -22.27 -10.94 -10.66
C GLY A 219 -22.23 -9.45 -10.99
N MET A 220 -21.12 -8.76 -10.69
CA MET A 220 -20.96 -7.33 -10.98
C MET A 220 -20.88 -7.02 -12.47
N ASN A 221 -20.29 -7.90 -13.27
CA ASN A 221 -20.29 -7.76 -14.73
C ASN A 221 -21.71 -7.85 -15.28
N ALA A 222 -22.51 -8.82 -14.84
CA ALA A 222 -23.91 -8.94 -15.23
C ALA A 222 -24.74 -7.70 -14.81
N VAL A 223 -24.49 -7.16 -13.61
CA VAL A 223 -25.08 -5.90 -13.16
C VAL A 223 -24.72 -4.75 -14.11
N ALA A 224 -23.43 -4.61 -14.46
CA ALA A 224 -22.98 -3.57 -15.37
C ALA A 224 -23.67 -3.68 -16.75
N SER A 225 -23.74 -4.88 -17.32
CA SER A 225 -24.43 -5.15 -18.58
C SER A 225 -25.93 -4.76 -18.52
N ILE A 226 -26.64 -5.17 -17.45
CA ILE A 226 -28.07 -4.83 -17.28
C ILE A 226 -28.27 -3.32 -17.16
N LEU A 227 -27.43 -2.64 -16.40
CA LEU A 227 -27.55 -1.19 -16.19
C LEU A 227 -27.23 -0.40 -17.46
N GLN A 228 -26.26 -0.87 -18.25
CA GLN A 228 -25.95 -0.30 -19.56
C GLN A 228 -27.14 -0.42 -20.50
N MET A 229 -27.74 -1.62 -20.63
CA MET A 229 -28.93 -1.83 -21.47
C MET A 229 -30.11 -0.95 -21.05
N LEU A 230 -30.36 -0.83 -19.74
CA LEU A 230 -31.42 0.06 -19.24
C LEU A 230 -31.16 1.53 -19.56
N TRP A 231 -29.89 1.95 -19.57
CA TRP A 231 -29.50 3.31 -19.93
C TRP A 231 -29.65 3.58 -21.42
N GLU A 232 -29.29 2.61 -22.27
CA GLU A 232 -29.47 2.67 -23.72
C GLU A 232 -30.97 2.78 -24.07
N CYS A 233 -31.81 1.87 -23.55
CA CYS A 233 -33.26 1.93 -23.77
C CYS A 233 -33.87 3.27 -23.33
N ARG A 234 -33.43 3.81 -22.18
CA ARG A 234 -33.92 5.10 -21.70
C ARG A 234 -33.50 6.25 -22.63
N SER A 235 -32.30 6.20 -23.18
CA SER A 235 -31.77 7.24 -24.07
C SER A 235 -32.55 7.25 -25.39
N GLU A 236 -32.81 6.07 -25.97
CA GLU A 236 -33.63 5.91 -27.17
C GLU A 236 -35.04 6.49 -26.97
N MET A 237 -35.70 6.16 -25.85
CA MET A 237 -37.04 6.71 -25.52
C MET A 237 -37.05 8.25 -25.43
N LEU A 238 -35.98 8.85 -24.88
CA LEU A 238 -35.86 10.30 -24.77
C LEU A 238 -35.61 10.97 -26.13
N GLU A 239 -34.84 10.32 -27.00
CA GLU A 239 -34.60 10.80 -28.37
C GLU A 239 -35.87 10.75 -29.22
N GLU A 240 -36.62 9.64 -29.16
CA GLU A 240 -37.91 9.51 -29.86
C GLU A 240 -38.90 10.59 -29.42
N SER A 241 -38.99 10.84 -28.11
CA SER A 241 -39.86 11.89 -27.56
C SER A 241 -39.48 13.28 -28.07
N ARG A 242 -38.18 13.58 -28.20
CA ARG A 242 -37.68 14.84 -28.75
C ARG A 242 -37.99 14.98 -30.24
N MET A 243 -37.83 13.90 -31.00
CA MET A 243 -38.14 13.88 -32.44
C MET A 243 -39.64 14.12 -32.71
N GLN A 244 -40.52 13.56 -31.88
CA GLN A 244 -41.96 13.78 -31.99
C GLN A 244 -42.38 15.21 -31.62
N THR A 245 -41.69 15.85 -30.68
CA THR A 245 -42.02 17.23 -30.25
C THR A 245 -41.59 18.29 -31.29
N ASN A 246 -40.63 17.96 -32.15
CA ASN A 246 -40.13 18.85 -33.22
C ASN A 246 -40.84 18.66 -34.58
N ARG A 247 -41.84 17.77 -34.67
CA ARG A 247 -42.70 17.60 -35.83
C ARG A 247 -44.03 18.32 -35.63
#